data_AF-J8THW0-F1
#
_entry.id   AF-J8THW0-F1
#
_cell.length_a   1.000
_cell.length_b   1.000
_cell.length_c   1.000
_cell.angle_alpha   90.00
_cell.angle_beta   90.00
_cell.angle_gamma   90.00
#
_symmetry.space_group_name_H-M   'P 1'
#
loop_
_entity.id
_entity.type
_entity.pdbx_description
1 polymer ?
#
loop_
_entity_poly.entity_id
_entity_poly.type
_entity_poly.pdbx_seq_one_letter_code
_entity_poly.pdbx_strand_id
1 'polypeptide(L)'
;MSNFTSLTLLSLIPIIGPILANQIMAPRRTFTYLQRYFLLKGFTKKQAKDFQYEHYASFICFGMSAGLLELVPFFTIVTISSNTVGAAKWCSSLLRGERKEE
;
A
#
# COMPACT_ATOMS: atom_id res chain seq x y z
N MET A 1 -15.26 -8.61 -37.04
CA MET A 1 -14.62 -7.72 -36.04
C MET A 1 -14.97 -8.08 -34.59
N SER A 2 -16.27 -8.30 -34.25
CA SER A 2 -16.74 -8.53 -32.86
C SER A 2 -16.11 -9.73 -32.11
N ASN A 3 -15.87 -10.86 -32.78
CA ASN A 3 -15.34 -12.07 -32.11
C ASN A 3 -13.88 -11.91 -31.65
N PHE A 4 -13.07 -11.16 -32.41
CA PHE A 4 -11.66 -10.94 -32.10
C PHE A 4 -11.50 -10.06 -30.85
N THR A 5 -12.30 -9.00 -30.73
CA THR A 5 -12.30 -8.12 -29.55
C THR A 5 -12.70 -8.86 -28.28
N SER A 6 -13.68 -9.78 -28.34
CA SER A 6 -14.08 -10.59 -27.18
C SER A 6 -12.99 -11.56 -26.74
N LEU A 7 -12.30 -12.20 -27.70
CA LEU A 7 -11.16 -13.10 -27.42
C LEU A 7 -9.98 -12.34 -26.78
N THR A 8 -9.69 -11.12 -27.25
CA THR A 8 -8.65 -10.29 -26.65
C THR A 8 -8.99 -9.86 -25.22
N LEU A 9 -10.26 -9.54 -24.92
CA LEU A 9 -10.66 -9.21 -23.56
C LEU A 9 -10.53 -10.42 -22.62
N LEU A 10 -10.87 -11.61 -23.10
CA LEU A 10 -10.77 -12.84 -22.34
C LEU A 10 -9.31 -13.21 -22.02
N SER A 11 -8.37 -12.93 -22.94
CA SER A 11 -6.95 -13.20 -22.72
C SER A 11 -6.25 -12.22 -21.77
N LEU A 12 -6.83 -11.04 -21.50
CA LEU A 12 -6.29 -10.07 -20.53
C LEU A 12 -6.60 -10.41 -19.07
N ILE A 13 -7.61 -11.23 -18.80
CA ILE A 13 -8.01 -11.64 -17.44
C ILE A 13 -6.82 -12.19 -16.60
N PRO A 14 -5.97 -13.11 -17.09
CA PRO A 14 -4.82 -13.59 -16.32
C PRO A 14 -3.75 -12.53 -16.04
N ILE A 15 -3.77 -11.38 -16.73
CA ILE A 15 -2.83 -10.28 -16.51
C ILE A 15 -3.45 -9.24 -15.57
N ILE A 16 -4.67 -8.78 -15.87
CA ILE A 16 -5.37 -7.77 -15.09
C ILE A 16 -5.81 -8.31 -13.73
N GLY A 17 -6.27 -9.55 -13.67
CA GLY A 17 -6.78 -10.17 -12.45
C GLY A 17 -5.79 -10.11 -11.27
N PRO A 18 -4.55 -10.61 -11.43
CA PRO A 18 -3.53 -10.54 -10.40
C PRO A 18 -3.19 -9.09 -9.98
N ILE A 19 -3.13 -8.16 -10.94
CA ILE A 19 -2.84 -6.75 -10.65
C ILE A 19 -3.94 -6.16 -9.76
N LEU A 20 -5.22 -6.36 -10.12
CA LEU A 20 -6.35 -5.88 -9.33
C LEU A 20 -6.40 -6.54 -7.94
N ALA A 21 -6.24 -7.86 -7.87
CA ALA A 21 -6.19 -8.59 -6.61
C ALA A 21 -5.08 -8.06 -5.68
N ASN A 22 -3.92 -7.73 -6.24
CA ASN A 22 -2.81 -7.11 -5.52
C ASN A 22 -3.14 -5.70 -4.99
N GLN A 23 -3.94 -4.92 -5.71
CA GLN A 23 -4.34 -3.57 -5.29
C GLN A 23 -5.41 -3.57 -4.20
N ILE A 24 -6.30 -4.57 -4.17
CA ILE A 24 -7.36 -4.68 -3.12
C ILE A 24 -6.75 -4.75 -1.72
N MET A 25 -5.54 -5.31 -1.59
CA MET A 25 -4.84 -5.42 -0.30
C MET A 25 -3.99 -4.19 0.07
N ALA A 26 -4.03 -3.11 -0.71
CA ALA A 26 -3.21 -1.90 -0.53
C ALA A 26 -3.19 -1.34 0.91
N PRO A 27 -4.34 -1.05 1.57
CA PRO A 27 -4.29 -0.44 2.91
C PRO A 27 -3.67 -1.38 3.95
N ARG A 28 -3.92 -2.69 3.82
CA ARG A 28 -3.33 -3.73 4.69
C ARG A 28 -1.81 -3.84 4.48
N ARG A 29 -1.35 -3.74 3.23
CA ARG A 29 0.07 -3.70 2.88
C ARG A 29 0.75 -2.50 3.55
N THR A 30 0.20 -1.30 3.41
CA THR A 30 0.75 -0.09 4.06
C THR A 30 0.81 -0.23 5.58
N PHE A 31 -0.24 -0.78 6.19
CA PHE A 31 -0.25 -1.05 7.63
C PHE A 31 0.85 -2.02 8.06
N THR A 32 1.13 -3.05 7.25
CA THR A 32 2.21 -4.00 7.50
C THR A 32 3.58 -3.32 7.54
N TYR A 33 3.86 -2.40 6.59
CA TYR A 33 5.10 -1.63 6.61
C TYR A 33 5.25 -0.77 7.87
N LEU A 34 4.14 -0.18 8.34
CA LEU A 34 4.14 0.71 9.49
C LEU A 34 4.04 0.00 10.84
N GLN A 35 3.73 -1.30 10.88
CA GLN A 35 3.53 -2.04 12.13
C GLN A 35 4.75 -1.94 13.06
N ARG A 36 5.97 -2.07 12.53
CA ARG A 36 7.19 -1.94 13.33
C ARG A 36 7.44 -0.49 13.75
N TYR A 37 7.15 0.46 12.87
CA TYR A 37 7.26 1.89 13.19
C TYR A 37 6.33 2.28 14.35
N PHE A 38 5.06 1.87 14.30
CA PHE A 38 4.09 2.12 15.38
C PHE A 38 4.51 1.46 16.69
N LEU A 39 5.01 0.23 16.64
CA LEU A 39 5.53 -0.46 17.83
C LEU A 39 6.68 0.33 18.49
N LEU A 40 7.65 0.79 17.70
CA LEU A 40 8.78 1.58 18.19
C LEU A 40 8.37 2.96 18.69
N LYS A 41 7.27 3.51 18.17
CA LYS A 41 6.69 4.78 18.62
C LYS A 41 5.84 4.62 19.89
N GLY A 42 5.61 3.40 20.37
CA GLY A 42 4.81 3.13 21.56
C GLY A 42 3.29 3.16 21.32
N PHE A 43 2.84 3.05 20.08
CA PHE A 43 1.41 2.99 19.77
C PHE A 43 0.82 1.66 20.26
N THR A 44 -0.37 1.74 20.86
CA THR A 44 -1.21 0.56 21.10
C THR A 44 -1.78 0.05 19.77
N LYS A 45 -2.17 -1.23 19.72
CA LYS A 45 -2.83 -1.82 18.53
C LYS A 45 -4.08 -1.06 18.11
N LYS A 46 -4.81 -0.52 19.09
CA LYS A 46 -6.01 0.29 18.85
C LYS A 46 -5.63 1.62 18.21
N GLN A 47 -4.71 2.37 18.80
CA GLN A 47 -4.23 3.65 18.25
C GLN A 47 -3.69 3.51 16.81
N ALA A 48 -2.93 2.44 16.54
CA ALA A 48 -2.41 2.20 15.18
C ALA A 48 -3.55 1.96 14.17
N LYS A 49 -4.61 1.25 14.57
CA LYS A 49 -5.79 1.06 13.71
C LYS A 49 -6.61 2.33 13.56
N ASP A 50 -6.84 3.06 14.64
CA ASP A 50 -7.57 4.32 14.60
C ASP A 50 -6.87 5.30 13.66
N PHE A 51 -5.54 5.43 13.74
CA PHE A 51 -4.72 6.21 12.81
C PHE A 51 -4.83 5.72 11.35
N GLN A 52 -4.87 4.41 11.13
CA GLN A 52 -5.10 3.85 9.79
C GLN A 52 -6.48 4.26 9.24
N TYR A 53 -7.52 4.24 10.05
CA TYR A 53 -8.88 4.59 9.64
C TYR A 53 -9.02 6.09 9.38
N GLU A 54 -8.38 6.92 10.19
CA GLU A 54 -8.32 8.37 10.00
C GLU A 54 -7.64 8.75 8.67
N HIS A 55 -6.56 8.04 8.31
CA HIS A 55 -5.78 8.28 7.09
C HIS A 55 -6.02 7.23 6.00
N TYR A 56 -7.21 6.61 5.96
CA TYR A 56 -7.47 5.41 5.16
C TYR A 56 -7.21 5.59 3.66
N ALA A 57 -7.62 6.74 3.10
CA ALA A 57 -7.37 7.07 1.69
C ALA A 57 -5.87 7.13 1.38
N SER A 58 -5.07 7.74 2.26
CA SER A 58 -3.62 7.81 2.10
C SER A 58 -2.97 6.43 2.24
N PHE A 59 -3.47 5.57 3.13
CA PHE A 59 -3.03 4.18 3.24
C PHE A 59 -3.28 3.39 1.95
N ILE A 60 -4.42 3.61 1.29
CA ILE A 60 -4.73 3.02 -0.01
C ILE A 60 -3.73 3.52 -1.06
N CYS A 61 -3.57 4.83 -1.21
CA CYS A 61 -2.70 5.43 -2.23
C CYS A 61 -1.24 4.97 -2.11
N PHE A 62 -0.70 4.96 -0.88
CA PHE A 62 0.64 4.46 -0.61
C PHE A 62 0.75 2.97 -0.95
N GLY A 63 -0.22 2.18 -0.50
CA GLY A 63 -0.21 0.72 -0.67
C GLY A 63 -0.40 0.28 -2.11
N MET A 64 -1.13 1.07 -2.90
CA MET A 64 -1.26 0.86 -4.35
C MET A 64 0.06 1.13 -5.04
N SER A 65 0.68 2.28 -4.77
CA SER A 65 1.98 2.67 -5.33
C SER A 65 3.07 1.65 -4.99
N ALA A 66 3.18 1.28 -3.71
CA ALA A 66 4.07 0.23 -3.23
C ALA A 66 3.78 -1.11 -3.91
N GLY A 67 2.49 -1.46 -4.03
CA GLY A 67 2.03 -2.67 -4.67
C GLY A 67 2.41 -2.80 -6.12
N LEU A 68 2.38 -1.71 -6.89
CA LEU A 68 2.80 -1.70 -8.28
C LEU A 68 4.31 -1.94 -8.43
N LEU A 69 5.12 -1.35 -7.55
CA LEU A 69 6.57 -1.58 -7.56
C LEU A 69 6.94 -3.02 -7.18
N GLU A 70 6.13 -3.65 -6.32
CA GLU A 70 6.34 -5.04 -5.87
C GLU A 70 5.93 -6.09 -6.89
N LEU A 71 5.12 -5.73 -7.90
CA LEU A 71 4.74 -6.63 -8.99
C LEU A 71 5.94 -7.07 -9.85
N VAL A 72 7.07 -6.35 -9.77
CA VAL A 72 8.27 -6.66 -10.56
C VAL A 72 9.10 -7.71 -9.81
N PRO A 73 9.09 -9.00 -10.23
CA PRO A 73 9.57 -10.12 -9.42
C PRO A 73 11.05 -10.04 -9.04
N PHE A 74 11.89 -9.42 -9.88
CA PHE A 74 13.33 -9.27 -9.61
C PHE A 74 13.67 -8.10 -8.68
N PHE A 75 12.77 -7.14 -8.52
CA PHE A 75 13.00 -5.94 -7.70
C PHE A 75 12.22 -5.97 -6.38
N THR A 76 11.33 -6.95 -6.18
CA THR A 76 10.44 -7.04 -5.01
C THR A 76 11.19 -6.89 -3.68
N ILE A 77 12.35 -7.52 -3.50
CA ILE A 77 13.12 -7.45 -2.23
C ILE A 77 13.61 -6.02 -1.92
N VAL A 78 14.19 -5.37 -2.93
CA VAL A 78 14.68 -3.98 -2.82
C VAL A 78 13.51 -3.04 -2.61
N THR A 79 12.43 -3.26 -3.35
CA THR A 79 11.20 -2.49 -3.27
C THR A 79 10.54 -2.59 -1.91
N ILE A 80 10.39 -3.79 -1.31
CA ILE A 80 9.80 -3.96 0.02
C ILE A 80 10.58 -3.15 1.06
N SER A 81 11.91 -3.22 1.00
CA SER A 81 12.79 -2.50 1.92
C SER A 81 12.63 -0.98 1.76
N SER A 82 12.64 -0.50 0.51
CA SER A 82 12.42 0.91 0.17
C SER A 82 11.03 1.40 0.60
N ASN A 83 9.99 0.64 0.30
CA ASN A 83 8.60 0.93 0.68
C ASN A 83 8.43 1.00 2.20
N THR A 84 9.12 0.15 2.96
CA THR A 84 9.06 0.16 4.42
C THR A 84 9.67 1.44 4.99
N VAL A 85 10.86 1.83 4.51
CA VAL A 85 11.51 3.09 4.91
C VAL A 85 10.69 4.30 4.46
N GLY A 86 10.18 4.27 3.22
CA GLY A 86 9.33 5.31 2.65
C GLY A 86 8.02 5.49 3.44
N ALA A 87 7.36 4.40 3.82
CA ALA A 87 6.15 4.41 4.63
C ALA A 87 6.43 5.05 5.99
N ALA A 88 7.50 4.63 6.66
CA ALA A 88 7.89 5.20 7.95
C ALA A 88 8.17 6.71 7.85
N LYS A 89 8.87 7.14 6.79
CA LYS A 89 9.17 8.57 6.56
C LYS A 89 7.91 9.38 6.27
N TRP A 90 7.00 8.84 5.45
CA TRP A 90 5.70 9.44 5.17
C TRP A 90 4.85 9.56 6.44
N CYS A 91 4.70 8.47 7.20
CA CYS A 91 3.94 8.46 8.45
C CYS A 91 4.53 9.43 9.50
N SER A 92 5.86 9.53 9.59
CA SER A 92 6.51 10.53 10.45
C SER A 92 6.20 11.96 10.03
N SER A 93 6.04 12.24 8.73
CA SER A 93 5.64 13.56 8.25
C SER A 93 4.21 13.87 8.62
N LEU A 94 3.31 12.89 8.50
CA LEU A 94 1.89 13.01 8.81
C LEU A 94 1.67 13.32 10.31
N LEU A 95 2.28 12.51 11.18
CA LEU A 95 2.26 12.71 12.64
C LEU A 95 2.88 14.04 13.09
N ARG A 96 3.83 14.59 12.31
CA ARG A 96 4.42 15.90 12.60
C ARG A 96 3.50 17.04 12.17
N GLY A 97 2.67 16.84 11.15
CA GLY A 97 1.64 17.79 10.72
C GLY A 97 0.60 17.99 11.81
N GLU A 98 0.03 16.90 12.32
CA GLU A 98 -1.00 16.93 13.38
C GLU A 98 -0.54 17.69 14.63
N ARG A 99 0.69 17.45 15.11
CA ARG A 99 1.25 18.16 16.27
C ARG A 99 1.50 19.68 16.08
N LYS A 100 1.34 20.21 14.86
CA LYS A 100 1.43 21.66 14.60
C LYS A 100 0.08 22.34 14.52
N GLU A 101 -0.99 21.55 14.36
CA GLU A 101 -2.36 22.02 14.27
C GLU A 101 -3.05 22.02 15.65
N GLU A 102 -2.51 21.25 16.60
CA GLU A 102 -2.77 21.32 18.05
C GLU A 102 -1.98 22.46 18.74
#